data_AF-A0A328BN00-F1
#
_entry.id   AF-A0A328BN00-F1
#
_cell.length_a   1.000
_cell.length_b   1.000
_cell.length_c   1.000
_cell.angle_alpha   90.00
_cell.angle_beta   90.00
_cell.angle_gamma   90.00
#
_symmetry.space_group_name_H-M   'P 1'
#
loop_
_entity.id
_entity.type
_entity.pdbx_description
1 polymer ?
#
loop_
_entity_poly.entity_id
_entity_poly.type
_entity_poly.pdbx_seq_one_letter_code
_entity_poly.pdbx_strand_id
1 'polypeptide(L)'
;MDSFLSHGLLHELAPLQTKARILASGALDELAVLLRNPAVGDEALADLYRKAGPFQKLSDERWRRLVELAADNPRIVAPGDEEHGPDWGFWDIHKALFELVVSAPVTDEWCRVLHRTLVRVHPPTVAIKVPINPTLQKWEAFEAKDYRGDPAEGEFTDLPLAEEFRCIVAAVYGTRLVDSAYERAGTPNSATLPERCAYYAGASLTKKEVAQFSARDGAAFGLAFSFNESAMCSRESREAFEEHANYPLPLYRSRLEVIARRWKYLRTVIARWDQDEDEADDPVGTSLRRIDQGVTALAREVRRLWWLLVAGLAVLAWIVRR
;
A
#
# COMPACT_ATOMS: atom_id res chain seq x y z
N MET A 1 -1.39 26.70 11.01
CA MET A 1 -2.63 26.78 11.82
C MET A 1 -3.51 25.53 11.64
N ASP A 2 -2.95 24.38 11.20
CA ASP A 2 -3.71 23.16 10.88
C ASP A 2 -3.56 22.01 11.89
N SER A 3 -2.90 22.21 13.04
CA SER A 3 -2.66 21.14 14.02
C SER A 3 -3.67 21.06 15.17
N PHE A 4 -4.75 21.85 15.13
CA PHE A 4 -5.73 21.91 16.23
C PHE A 4 -6.98 21.03 16.02
N LEU A 5 -7.15 20.42 14.84
CA LEU A 5 -8.32 19.57 14.53
C LEU A 5 -8.02 18.07 14.43
N SER A 6 -6.75 17.66 14.48
CA SER A 6 -6.37 16.28 14.12
C SER A 6 -6.18 15.31 15.30
N HIS A 7 -5.92 15.79 16.52
CA HIS A 7 -5.69 14.89 17.68
C HIS A 7 -6.96 14.42 18.41
N GLY A 8 -8.14 14.95 18.09
CA GLY A 8 -9.35 14.72 18.91
C GLY A 8 -10.59 14.19 18.20
N LEU A 9 -10.64 14.12 16.86
CA LEU A 9 -11.93 13.93 16.17
C LEU A 9 -12.63 12.59 16.47
N LEU A 10 -11.87 11.50 16.65
CA LEU A 10 -12.45 10.23 17.07
C LEU A 10 -12.36 9.97 18.57
N HIS A 11 -11.53 10.67 19.36
CA HIS A 11 -11.44 10.42 20.80
C HIS A 11 -12.29 11.39 21.64
N GLU A 12 -12.36 12.67 21.27
CA GLU A 12 -12.85 13.76 22.14
C GLU A 12 -14.25 14.31 21.82
N LEU A 13 -14.83 14.14 20.62
CA LEU A 13 -15.99 14.96 20.22
C LEU A 13 -17.33 14.23 20.04
N ALA A 14 -17.36 12.90 20.20
CA ALA A 14 -18.59 12.15 20.01
C ALA A 14 -18.72 11.06 21.09
N PRO A 15 -19.87 10.94 21.78
CA PRO A 15 -20.18 9.74 22.55
C PRO A 15 -20.00 8.49 21.68
N LEU A 16 -19.62 7.35 22.28
CA LEU A 16 -19.42 6.07 21.56
C LEU A 16 -20.60 5.72 20.63
N GLN A 17 -21.83 6.07 21.03
CA GLN A 17 -23.04 5.88 20.22
C GLN A 17 -23.04 6.73 18.94
N THR A 18 -22.58 7.97 19.00
CA THR A 18 -22.45 8.86 17.83
C THR A 18 -21.36 8.37 16.88
N LYS A 19 -20.23 7.89 17.42
CA LYS A 19 -19.17 7.26 16.60
C LYS A 19 -19.69 6.02 15.88
N ALA A 20 -20.35 5.11 16.60
CA ALA A 20 -20.92 3.90 16.02
C ALA A 20 -21.95 4.21 14.93
N ARG A 21 -22.79 5.24 15.12
CA ARG A 21 -23.75 5.70 14.11
C ARG A 21 -23.05 6.20 12.84
N ILE A 22 -22.04 7.06 12.98
CA ILE A 22 -21.29 7.60 11.83
C ILE A 22 -20.57 6.47 11.07
N LEU A 23 -19.96 5.53 11.78
CA LEU A 23 -19.31 4.38 11.15
C LEU A 23 -20.32 3.48 10.41
N ALA A 24 -21.51 3.29 10.98
CA ALA A 24 -22.56 2.46 10.39
C ALA A 24 -23.23 3.09 9.16
N SER A 25 -23.52 4.39 9.17
CA SER A 25 -24.35 5.03 8.13
C SER A 25 -23.71 6.24 7.42
N GLY A 26 -22.52 6.67 7.83
CA GLY A 26 -21.80 7.78 7.20
C GLY A 26 -21.45 7.52 5.73
N ALA A 27 -21.26 8.58 4.96
CA ALA A 27 -20.80 8.46 3.58
C ALA A 27 -19.41 7.82 3.54
N LEU A 28 -19.17 6.93 2.57
CA LEU A 28 -17.87 6.25 2.46
C LEU A 28 -16.72 7.24 2.20
N ASP A 29 -16.97 8.34 1.49
CA ASP A 29 -15.95 9.35 1.21
C ASP A 29 -15.48 10.08 2.48
N GLU A 30 -16.42 10.46 3.36
CA GLU A 30 -16.09 11.06 4.66
C GLU A 30 -15.30 10.09 5.54
N LEU A 31 -15.71 8.81 5.54
CA LEU A 31 -15.01 7.76 6.27
C LEU A 31 -13.65 7.45 5.67
N ALA A 32 -13.49 7.56 4.36
CA ALA A 32 -12.19 7.41 3.70
C ALA A 32 -11.22 8.51 4.15
N VAL A 33 -11.67 9.76 4.19
CA VAL A 33 -10.86 10.88 4.69
C VAL A 33 -10.48 10.64 6.16
N LEU A 34 -11.43 10.19 6.98
CA LEU A 34 -11.19 9.91 8.39
C LEU A 34 -10.18 8.75 8.59
N LEU A 35 -10.40 7.63 7.91
CA LEU A 35 -9.61 6.42 8.07
C LEU A 35 -8.24 6.49 7.40
N ARG A 36 -8.02 7.43 6.48
CA ARG A 36 -6.70 7.69 5.87
C ARG A 36 -5.90 8.76 6.62
N ASN A 37 -6.52 9.45 7.58
CA ASN A 37 -5.84 10.47 8.36
C ASN A 37 -4.76 9.81 9.25
N PRO A 38 -3.48 10.20 9.15
CA PRO A 38 -2.43 9.64 10.00
C PRO A 38 -2.61 9.96 11.49
N ALA A 39 -3.44 10.95 11.83
CA ALA A 39 -3.77 11.30 13.21
C ALA A 39 -4.98 10.53 13.77
N VAL A 40 -5.53 9.56 13.00
CA VAL A 40 -6.50 8.62 13.55
C VAL A 40 -5.82 7.85 14.69
N GLY A 41 -6.50 7.70 15.83
CA GLY A 41 -5.91 7.01 16.98
C GLY A 41 -5.59 5.55 16.66
N ASP A 42 -4.42 5.08 17.08
CA ASP A 42 -3.96 3.71 16.81
C ASP A 42 -4.92 2.65 17.36
N GLU A 43 -5.54 2.91 18.52
CA GLU A 43 -6.60 2.07 19.10
C GLU A 43 -7.79 1.93 18.15
N ALA A 44 -8.20 2.99 17.46
CA ALA A 44 -9.33 2.94 16.53
C ALA A 44 -9.02 2.09 15.28
N LEU A 45 -7.79 2.11 14.78
CA LEU A 45 -7.36 1.23 13.68
C LEU A 45 -7.25 -0.22 14.14
N ALA A 46 -6.66 -0.45 15.33
CA ALA A 46 -6.57 -1.79 15.89
C ALA A 46 -7.96 -2.39 16.16
N ASP A 47 -8.89 -1.60 16.69
CA ASP A 47 -10.30 -1.99 16.89
C ASP A 47 -11.01 -2.26 15.56
N LEU A 48 -10.74 -1.46 14.52
CA LEU A 48 -11.26 -1.72 13.18
C LEU A 48 -10.83 -3.10 12.69
N TYR A 49 -9.53 -3.43 12.78
CA TYR A 49 -9.05 -4.73 12.29
C TYR A 49 -9.52 -5.91 13.16
N ARG A 50 -9.73 -5.72 14.47
CA ARG A 50 -10.30 -6.75 15.37
C ARG A 50 -11.83 -6.87 15.31
N LYS A 51 -12.51 -5.96 14.60
CA LYS A 51 -13.97 -5.78 14.68
C LYS A 51 -14.45 -5.55 16.13
N ALA A 52 -13.70 -4.78 16.90
CA ALA A 52 -13.97 -4.49 18.30
C ALA A 52 -14.66 -3.14 18.50
N GLY A 53 -15.00 -2.83 19.76
CA GLY A 53 -15.53 -1.52 20.16
C GLY A 53 -16.69 -1.02 19.29
N PRO A 54 -16.57 0.16 18.65
CA PRO A 54 -17.65 0.73 17.84
C PRO A 54 -17.89 -0.02 16.51
N PHE A 55 -16.99 -0.92 16.10
CA PHE A 55 -17.07 -1.70 14.86
C PHE A 55 -17.79 -3.04 15.04
N GLN A 56 -17.97 -3.52 16.28
CA GLN A 56 -18.53 -4.84 16.58
C GLN A 56 -19.94 -5.07 15.98
N LYS A 57 -20.74 -4.01 15.90
CA LYS A 57 -22.13 -4.07 15.41
C LYS A 57 -22.27 -3.84 13.90
N LEU A 58 -21.17 -3.62 13.18
CA LEU A 58 -21.22 -3.40 11.74
C LEU A 58 -21.53 -4.70 11.00
N SER A 59 -22.33 -4.58 9.93
CA SER A 59 -22.47 -5.68 8.98
C SER A 59 -21.12 -6.04 8.38
N ASP A 60 -20.95 -7.28 7.96
CA ASP A 60 -19.68 -7.75 7.40
C ASP A 60 -19.25 -6.92 6.19
N GLU A 61 -20.20 -6.66 5.27
CA GLU A 61 -19.96 -5.81 4.11
C GLU A 61 -19.48 -4.41 4.52
N ARG A 62 -20.16 -3.77 5.48
CA ARG A 62 -19.78 -2.43 5.91
C ARG A 62 -18.40 -2.42 6.54
N TRP A 63 -18.13 -3.37 7.42
CA TRP A 63 -16.84 -3.51 8.08
C TRP A 63 -15.71 -3.73 7.08
N ARG A 64 -15.88 -4.66 6.13
CA ARG A 64 -14.94 -4.94 5.04
C ARG A 64 -14.61 -3.69 4.22
N ARG A 65 -15.62 -2.87 3.90
CA ARG A 65 -15.39 -1.57 3.23
C ARG A 65 -14.58 -0.59 4.05
N LEU A 66 -14.77 -0.54 5.37
CA LEU A 66 -13.94 0.31 6.23
C LEU A 66 -12.48 -0.18 6.28
N VAL A 67 -12.26 -1.49 6.34
CA VAL A 67 -10.92 -2.08 6.23
C VAL A 67 -10.27 -1.69 4.90
N GLU A 68 -10.99 -1.81 3.79
CA GLU A 68 -10.52 -1.42 2.46
C GLU A 68 -10.10 0.07 2.40
N LEU A 69 -10.89 0.96 3.01
CA LEU A 69 -10.57 2.39 3.07
C LEU A 69 -9.33 2.69 3.93
N ALA A 70 -9.17 1.96 5.04
CA ALA A 70 -8.03 2.09 5.95
C ALA A 70 -6.72 1.53 5.38
N ALA A 71 -6.76 0.73 4.31
CA ALA A 71 -5.56 0.22 3.63
C ALA A 71 -4.61 1.34 3.17
N ASP A 72 -5.13 2.55 2.95
CA ASP A 72 -4.31 3.68 2.52
C ASP A 72 -3.85 4.57 3.70
N ASN A 73 -4.05 4.15 4.95
CA ASN A 73 -3.59 4.90 6.11
C ASN A 73 -2.06 4.83 6.25
N PRO A 74 -1.34 5.97 6.36
CA PRO A 74 0.11 5.96 6.55
C PRO A 74 0.61 5.17 7.76
N ARG A 75 -0.20 5.03 8.81
CA ARG A 75 0.12 4.28 10.05
C ARG A 75 0.33 2.79 9.83
N ILE A 76 -0.17 2.18 8.75
CA ILE A 76 0.11 0.76 8.45
C ILE A 76 1.42 0.56 7.67
N VAL A 77 2.01 1.65 7.19
CA VAL A 77 3.16 1.62 6.26
C VAL A 77 4.47 1.90 6.98
N ALA A 78 4.50 2.89 7.87
CA ALA A 78 5.73 3.30 8.52
C ALA A 78 5.54 3.48 10.03
N PRO A 79 6.47 2.96 10.85
CA PRO A 79 6.48 3.27 12.27
C PRO A 79 6.77 4.76 12.47
N GLY A 80 6.14 5.35 13.47
CA GLY A 80 6.43 6.69 13.99
C GLY A 80 7.41 6.61 15.15
N ASP A 81 8.44 5.76 15.06
CA ASP A 81 9.45 5.64 16.12
C ASP A 81 10.07 7.01 16.41
N GLU A 82 10.08 7.40 17.68
CA GLU A 82 10.64 8.66 18.16
C GLU A 82 11.93 8.40 18.95
N GLU A 83 12.70 9.46 19.23
CA GLU A 83 13.90 9.38 20.08
C GLU A 83 13.58 8.78 21.47
N HIS A 84 12.34 8.89 21.92
CA HIS A 84 11.90 8.49 23.26
C HIS A 84 11.41 7.04 23.38
N GLY A 85 11.35 6.27 22.28
CA GLY A 85 11.00 4.85 22.36
C GLY A 85 10.34 4.28 21.12
N PRO A 86 10.04 2.97 21.14
CA PRO A 86 9.39 2.28 20.04
C PRO A 86 7.90 2.68 19.93
N ASP A 87 7.40 2.70 18.71
CA ASP A 87 6.00 3.00 18.40
C ASP A 87 5.06 1.80 18.71
N TRP A 88 4.66 1.66 19.98
CA TRP A 88 3.77 0.56 20.41
C TRP A 88 2.41 0.53 19.70
N GLY A 89 1.88 1.68 19.31
CA GLY A 89 0.59 1.74 18.60
C GLY A 89 0.67 1.12 17.21
N PHE A 90 1.78 1.34 16.50
CA PHE A 90 2.08 0.64 15.26
C PHE A 90 2.14 -0.89 15.45
N TRP A 91 2.79 -1.37 16.51
CA TRP A 91 2.82 -2.80 16.84
C TRP A 91 1.43 -3.38 17.07
N ASP A 92 0.56 -2.67 17.79
CA ASP A 92 -0.81 -3.10 18.07
C ASP A 92 -1.68 -3.14 16.81
N ILE A 93 -1.51 -2.18 15.90
CA ILE A 93 -2.17 -2.16 14.59
C ILE A 93 -1.79 -3.41 13.78
N HIS A 94 -0.50 -3.73 13.68
CA HIS A 94 -0.05 -4.86 12.87
C HIS A 94 -0.44 -6.21 13.47
N LYS A 95 -0.46 -6.31 14.81
CA LYS A 95 -1.03 -7.47 15.50
C LYS A 95 -2.51 -7.64 15.19
N ALA A 96 -3.28 -6.56 15.26
CA ALA A 96 -4.71 -6.57 14.92
C ALA A 96 -4.95 -6.95 13.44
N LEU A 97 -4.09 -6.46 12.53
CA LEU A 97 -4.17 -6.80 11.12
C LEU A 97 -3.86 -8.28 10.86
N PHE A 98 -2.89 -8.88 11.57
CA PHE A 98 -2.67 -10.31 11.50
C PHE A 98 -3.85 -11.11 12.05
N GLU A 99 -4.43 -10.69 13.18
CA GLU A 99 -5.66 -11.28 13.74
C GLU A 99 -6.82 -11.22 12.75
N LEU A 100 -6.94 -10.13 11.98
CA LEU A 100 -7.88 -10.02 10.87
C LEU A 100 -7.62 -11.08 9.79
N VAL A 101 -6.38 -11.24 9.32
CA VAL A 101 -6.04 -12.25 8.30
C VAL A 101 -6.39 -13.67 8.78
N VAL A 102 -6.13 -13.96 10.06
CA VAL A 102 -6.46 -15.23 10.70
C VAL A 102 -7.97 -15.46 10.79
N SER A 103 -8.75 -14.43 11.11
CA SER A 103 -10.19 -14.54 11.41
C SER A 103 -11.13 -14.24 10.24
N ALA A 104 -10.67 -13.52 9.21
CA ALA A 104 -11.49 -13.08 8.08
C ALA A 104 -12.17 -14.25 7.35
N PRO A 105 -13.42 -14.12 6.90
CA PRO A 105 -14.05 -15.11 6.04
C PRO A 105 -13.21 -15.40 4.78
N VAL A 106 -13.20 -16.66 4.34
CA VAL A 106 -12.51 -17.09 3.12
C VAL A 106 -13.43 -16.83 1.93
N THR A 107 -13.48 -15.57 1.47
CA THR A 107 -14.28 -15.14 0.31
C THR A 107 -13.45 -14.27 -0.63
N ASP A 108 -13.93 -14.11 -1.87
CA ASP A 108 -13.31 -13.27 -2.90
C ASP A 108 -13.09 -11.83 -2.43
N GLU A 109 -14.10 -11.25 -1.78
CA GLU A 109 -14.06 -9.86 -1.35
C GLU A 109 -13.05 -9.65 -0.22
N TRP A 110 -12.95 -10.60 0.71
CA TRP A 110 -11.95 -10.53 1.78
C TRP A 110 -10.54 -10.78 1.27
N CYS A 111 -10.35 -11.72 0.33
CA CYS A 111 -9.05 -11.93 -0.32
C CYS A 111 -8.52 -10.64 -0.95
N ARG A 112 -9.35 -9.95 -1.76
CA ARG A 112 -8.97 -8.70 -2.43
C ARG A 112 -8.68 -7.56 -1.45
N VAL A 113 -9.50 -7.40 -0.41
CA VAL A 113 -9.30 -6.36 0.60
C VAL A 113 -8.02 -6.61 1.41
N LEU A 114 -7.78 -7.85 1.84
CA LEU A 114 -6.57 -8.19 2.59
C LEU A 114 -5.34 -8.10 1.70
N HIS A 115 -5.40 -8.58 0.47
CA HIS A 115 -4.32 -8.43 -0.52
C HIS A 115 -3.92 -6.97 -0.66
N ARG A 116 -4.85 -6.07 -1.01
CA ARG A 116 -4.62 -4.63 -1.13
C ARG A 116 -4.04 -4.00 0.16
N THR A 117 -4.47 -4.48 1.32
CA THR A 117 -4.00 -3.98 2.61
C THR A 117 -2.56 -4.43 2.88
N LEU A 118 -2.27 -5.73 2.70
CA LEU A 118 -0.97 -6.32 3.03
C LEU A 118 0.13 -5.88 2.06
N VAL A 119 -0.18 -5.57 0.81
CA VAL A 119 0.82 -5.03 -0.13
C VAL A 119 1.33 -3.65 0.27
N ARG A 120 0.70 -3.00 1.24
CA ARG A 120 1.15 -1.72 1.83
C ARG A 120 1.86 -1.87 3.17
N VAL A 121 1.64 -2.97 3.88
CA VAL A 121 2.25 -3.26 5.19
C VAL A 121 3.77 -3.40 5.11
N HIS A 122 4.51 -2.67 5.93
CA HIS A 122 5.97 -2.84 6.00
C HIS A 122 6.35 -4.02 6.95
N PRO A 123 6.99 -5.10 6.44
CA PRO A 123 7.27 -6.32 7.22
C PRO A 123 8.29 -6.24 8.37
N PRO A 124 9.42 -5.51 8.27
CA PRO A 124 10.54 -5.67 9.21
C PRO A 124 10.21 -5.22 10.65
N THR A 125 9.05 -4.61 10.84
CA THR A 125 8.51 -4.12 12.11
C THR A 125 7.43 -5.04 12.69
N VAL A 126 7.17 -6.19 12.07
CA VAL A 126 6.11 -7.12 12.48
C VAL A 126 6.72 -8.38 13.07
N ALA A 127 6.73 -8.50 14.40
CA ALA A 127 7.05 -9.75 15.07
C ALA A 127 5.78 -10.41 15.60
N ILE A 128 5.31 -11.44 14.89
CA ILE A 128 4.26 -12.32 15.41
C ILE A 128 4.87 -13.46 16.21
N LYS A 129 4.13 -13.96 17.21
CA LYS A 129 4.53 -15.12 18.03
C LYS A 129 3.88 -16.43 17.55
N VAL A 130 2.92 -16.34 16.64
CA VAL A 130 2.07 -17.45 16.20
C VAL A 130 2.58 -17.96 14.86
N PRO A 131 2.60 -19.28 14.60
CA PRO A 131 2.97 -19.81 13.28
C PRO A 131 1.95 -19.38 12.20
N ILE A 132 2.45 -19.08 11.00
CA ILE A 132 1.58 -18.69 9.87
C ILE A 132 0.96 -19.89 9.12
N ASN A 133 1.50 -21.10 9.30
CA ASN A 133 1.08 -22.28 8.52
C ASN A 133 -0.43 -22.56 8.59
N PRO A 134 -1.12 -22.47 9.76
CA PRO A 134 -2.57 -22.64 9.80
C PRO A 134 -3.32 -21.60 8.95
N THR A 135 -2.82 -20.36 8.93
CA THR A 135 -3.37 -19.30 8.08
C THR A 135 -3.12 -19.59 6.61
N LEU A 136 -1.91 -20.01 6.23
CA LEU A 136 -1.60 -20.38 4.85
C LEU A 136 -2.44 -21.57 4.35
N GLN A 137 -2.71 -22.54 5.22
CA GLN A 137 -3.55 -23.71 4.91
C GLN A 137 -5.02 -23.34 4.77
N LYS A 138 -5.53 -22.42 5.61
CA LYS A 138 -6.91 -21.91 5.51
C LYS A 138 -7.22 -21.33 4.12
N TRP A 139 -6.26 -20.66 3.51
CA TRP A 139 -6.40 -20.04 2.18
C TRP A 139 -5.96 -20.95 1.03
N GLU A 140 -5.50 -22.18 1.30
CA GLU A 140 -4.99 -23.10 0.28
C GLU A 140 -6.07 -23.65 -0.65
N ALA A 141 -7.22 -24.03 -0.09
CA ALA A 141 -8.34 -24.58 -0.86
C ALA A 141 -9.24 -23.49 -1.46
N PHE A 142 -8.87 -22.22 -1.29
CA PHE A 142 -9.66 -21.09 -1.77
C PHE A 142 -9.36 -20.82 -3.24
N GLU A 143 -10.41 -20.81 -4.06
CA GLU A 143 -10.33 -20.46 -5.48
C GLU A 143 -10.98 -19.10 -5.69
N ALA A 144 -10.15 -18.08 -5.89
CA ALA A 144 -10.62 -16.74 -6.16
C ALA A 144 -11.22 -16.65 -7.57
N LYS A 145 -12.35 -15.96 -7.71
CA LYS A 145 -13.00 -15.72 -9.01
C LYS A 145 -13.01 -14.25 -9.40
N ASP A 146 -12.93 -13.99 -10.69
CA ASP A 146 -13.11 -12.65 -11.25
C ASP A 146 -14.59 -12.30 -11.43
N TYR A 147 -14.89 -11.14 -12.02
CA TYR A 147 -16.26 -10.70 -12.25
C TYR A 147 -17.01 -11.52 -13.31
N ARG A 148 -16.30 -12.35 -14.08
CA ARG A 148 -16.84 -13.27 -15.08
C ARG A 148 -17.07 -14.67 -14.51
N GLY A 149 -16.54 -14.95 -13.32
CA GLY A 149 -16.57 -16.26 -12.68
C GLY A 149 -15.38 -17.16 -13.05
N ASP A 150 -14.42 -16.63 -13.81
CA ASP A 150 -13.18 -17.32 -14.17
C ASP A 150 -12.17 -17.23 -13.01
N PRO A 151 -11.16 -18.13 -12.93
CA PRO A 151 -10.11 -18.04 -11.93
C PRO A 151 -9.43 -16.65 -11.97
N ALA A 152 -9.41 -15.97 -10.83
CA ALA A 152 -8.77 -14.66 -10.73
C ALA A 152 -7.24 -14.83 -10.72
N GLU A 153 -6.57 -14.07 -11.58
CA GLU A 153 -5.12 -13.93 -11.60
C GLU A 153 -4.65 -12.95 -10.52
N GLY A 154 -3.39 -13.11 -10.12
CA GLY A 154 -2.68 -12.21 -9.23
C GLY A 154 -2.50 -10.82 -9.83
N GLU A 155 -2.28 -9.82 -8.98
CA GLU A 155 -2.05 -8.44 -9.40
C GLU A 155 -0.58 -8.20 -9.79
N PHE A 156 0.34 -8.98 -9.23
CA PHE A 156 1.78 -8.77 -9.36
C PHE A 156 2.52 -9.95 -10.00
N THR A 157 1.85 -11.08 -10.15
CA THR A 157 2.41 -12.35 -10.60
C THR A 157 1.42 -13.09 -11.49
N ASP A 158 1.92 -14.04 -12.28
CA ASP A 158 1.08 -14.91 -13.12
C ASP A 158 0.41 -16.05 -12.31
N LEU A 159 0.43 -15.97 -10.97
CA LEU A 159 -0.19 -16.96 -10.10
C LEU A 159 -1.70 -16.72 -9.98
N PRO A 160 -2.49 -17.73 -9.59
CA PRO A 160 -3.83 -17.50 -9.07
C PRO A 160 -3.81 -16.52 -7.89
N LEU A 161 -4.80 -15.63 -7.80
CA LEU A 161 -4.87 -14.59 -6.76
C LEU A 161 -4.79 -15.16 -5.33
N ALA A 162 -5.38 -16.33 -5.09
CA ALA A 162 -5.31 -17.00 -3.79
C ALA A 162 -3.88 -17.41 -3.43
N GLU A 163 -3.10 -17.91 -4.40
CA GLU A 163 -1.70 -18.31 -4.19
C GLU A 163 -0.79 -17.09 -4.03
N GLU A 164 -0.99 -16.04 -4.84
CA GLU A 164 -0.31 -14.75 -4.66
C GLU A 164 -0.59 -14.16 -3.28
N PHE A 165 -1.84 -14.19 -2.83
CA PHE A 165 -2.23 -13.73 -1.50
C PHE A 165 -1.53 -14.53 -0.40
N ARG A 166 -1.46 -15.87 -0.51
CA ARG A 166 -0.69 -16.71 0.44
C ARG A 166 0.80 -16.32 0.45
N CYS A 167 1.37 -16.02 -0.72
CA CYS A 167 2.75 -15.54 -0.82
C CYS A 167 2.95 -14.19 -0.11
N ILE A 168 2.00 -13.26 -0.22
CA ILE A 168 2.03 -11.97 0.49
C ILE A 168 1.92 -12.18 2.01
N VAL A 169 0.97 -13.00 2.48
CA VAL A 169 0.84 -13.33 3.91
C VAL A 169 2.15 -13.90 4.43
N ALA A 170 2.77 -14.81 3.69
CA ALA A 170 4.04 -15.42 4.06
C ALA A 170 5.20 -14.43 4.03
N ALA A 171 5.28 -13.53 3.04
CA ALA A 171 6.31 -12.52 2.95
C ALA A 171 6.21 -11.48 4.09
N VAL A 172 4.99 -11.10 4.47
CA VAL A 172 4.75 -10.10 5.53
C VAL A 172 4.90 -10.68 6.92
N TYR A 173 4.34 -11.88 7.17
CA TYR A 173 4.21 -12.45 8.52
C TYR A 173 5.04 -13.71 8.75
N GLY A 174 5.78 -14.19 7.75
CA GLY A 174 6.53 -15.44 7.84
C GLY A 174 7.77 -15.40 8.71
N THR A 175 8.10 -14.25 9.31
CA THR A 175 9.15 -14.13 10.31
C THR A 175 8.52 -13.99 11.70
N ARG A 176 8.94 -14.83 12.64
CA ARG A 176 8.46 -14.84 14.03
C ARG A 176 9.62 -14.71 15.02
N LEU A 177 9.34 -14.18 16.20
CA LEU A 177 10.31 -14.10 17.29
C LEU A 177 10.09 -15.27 18.26
N VAL A 178 11.05 -16.20 18.32
CA VAL A 178 11.06 -17.37 19.21
C VAL A 178 12.34 -17.35 20.04
N ASP A 179 12.23 -17.38 21.37
CA ASP A 179 13.38 -17.40 22.29
C ASP A 179 14.44 -16.32 22.01
N SER A 180 13.99 -15.11 21.63
CA SER A 180 14.83 -13.96 21.24
C SER A 180 15.57 -14.10 19.90
N ALA A 181 15.26 -15.14 19.11
CA ALA A 181 15.75 -15.31 17.75
C ALA A 181 14.62 -15.17 16.72
N TYR A 182 14.95 -14.61 15.56
CA TYR A 182 14.02 -14.57 14.44
C TYR A 182 14.05 -15.90 13.68
N GLU A 183 12.92 -16.58 13.66
CA GLU A 183 12.70 -17.81 12.91
C GLU A 183 11.80 -17.51 11.70
N ARG A 184 12.07 -18.16 10.58
CA ARG A 184 11.29 -18.04 9.35
C ARG A 184 10.44 -19.29 9.16
N ALA A 185 9.21 -19.14 8.70
CA ALA A 185 8.27 -20.23 8.48
C ALA A 185 8.65 -21.16 7.30
N GLY A 186 9.78 -20.93 6.64
CA GLY A 186 10.24 -21.73 5.50
C GLY A 186 11.74 -21.65 5.27
N THR A 187 12.19 -22.44 4.30
CA THR A 187 13.58 -22.58 3.89
C THR A 187 13.70 -22.35 2.39
N PRO A 188 14.90 -22.17 1.80
CA PRO A 188 15.02 -22.04 0.36
C PRO A 188 14.58 -23.29 -0.39
N ASN A 189 14.40 -24.44 0.27
CA ASN A 189 13.96 -25.69 -0.35
C ASN A 189 12.58 -26.15 0.14
N SER A 190 11.82 -25.25 0.78
CA SER A 190 10.43 -25.56 1.17
C SER A 190 9.60 -26.00 -0.03
N ALA A 191 8.76 -27.02 0.18
CA ALA A 191 7.96 -27.64 -0.88
C ALA A 191 6.92 -26.65 -1.44
N THR A 192 6.28 -25.88 -0.56
CA THR A 192 5.24 -24.92 -0.95
C THR A 192 5.86 -23.57 -1.30
N LEU A 193 5.28 -22.89 -2.30
CA LEU A 193 5.73 -21.57 -2.73
C LEU A 193 5.60 -20.50 -1.63
N PRO A 194 4.50 -20.42 -0.85
CA PRO A 194 4.39 -19.43 0.23
C PRO A 194 5.48 -19.56 1.29
N GLU A 195 5.88 -20.76 1.69
CA GLU A 195 6.98 -20.95 2.64
C GLU A 195 8.32 -20.46 2.06
N ARG A 196 8.56 -20.65 0.75
CA ARG A 196 9.73 -20.05 0.09
C ARG A 196 9.64 -18.53 0.07
N CYS A 197 8.46 -17.95 -0.15
CA CYS A 197 8.25 -16.49 -0.06
C CYS A 197 8.53 -15.94 1.34
N ALA A 198 8.16 -16.66 2.41
CA ALA A 198 8.56 -16.31 3.78
C ALA A 198 10.09 -16.28 3.95
N TYR A 199 10.80 -17.24 3.36
CA TYR A 199 12.26 -17.24 3.36
C TYR A 199 12.83 -16.04 2.57
N TYR A 200 12.35 -15.80 1.34
CA TYR A 200 12.82 -14.71 0.48
C TYR A 200 12.64 -13.33 1.09
N ALA A 201 11.53 -13.09 1.80
CA ALA A 201 11.25 -11.81 2.43
C ALA A 201 12.14 -11.53 3.64
N GLY A 202 12.63 -12.58 4.34
CA GLY A 202 13.36 -12.42 5.60
C GLY A 202 14.86 -12.73 5.54
N ALA A 203 15.37 -13.36 4.47
CA ALA A 203 16.74 -13.85 4.39
C ALA A 203 17.75 -12.80 3.91
N SER A 204 19.00 -12.90 4.38
CA SER A 204 20.11 -12.15 3.78
C SER A 204 20.58 -12.87 2.52
N LEU A 205 20.19 -12.36 1.35
CA LEU A 205 20.40 -13.02 0.07
C LEU A 205 21.69 -12.55 -0.61
N THR A 206 22.48 -13.49 -1.11
CA THR A 206 23.65 -13.21 -1.98
C THR A 206 23.25 -12.98 -3.44
N LYS A 207 24.12 -12.36 -4.27
CA LYS A 207 23.86 -12.19 -5.72
C LYS A 207 23.51 -13.52 -6.40
N LYS A 208 24.24 -14.60 -6.07
CA LYS A 208 23.99 -15.94 -6.63
C LYS A 208 22.62 -16.48 -6.26
N GLU A 209 22.20 -16.31 -5.01
CA GLU A 209 20.88 -16.73 -4.54
C GLU A 209 19.77 -15.94 -5.19
N VAL A 210 19.93 -14.62 -5.36
CA VAL A 210 18.96 -13.78 -6.07
C VAL A 210 18.74 -14.29 -7.50
N ALA A 211 19.82 -14.53 -8.25
CA ALA A 211 19.73 -15.08 -9.60
C ALA A 211 19.06 -16.46 -9.63
N GLN A 212 19.44 -17.34 -8.69
CA GLN A 212 18.89 -18.69 -8.58
C GLN A 212 17.39 -18.68 -8.26
N PHE A 213 16.96 -17.88 -7.29
CA PHE A 213 15.57 -17.83 -6.85
C PHE A 213 14.68 -17.11 -7.86
N SER A 214 15.20 -16.06 -8.52
CA SER A 214 14.52 -15.42 -9.64
C SER A 214 14.27 -16.38 -10.81
N ALA A 215 15.29 -17.18 -11.17
CA ALA A 215 15.12 -18.20 -12.22
C ALA A 215 14.14 -19.31 -11.84
N ARG A 216 14.04 -19.65 -10.54
CA ARG A 216 13.16 -20.72 -10.06
C ARG A 216 11.71 -20.30 -9.92
N ASP A 217 11.45 -19.20 -9.22
CA ASP A 217 10.10 -18.81 -8.78
C ASP A 217 9.62 -17.49 -9.43
N GLY A 218 10.42 -16.89 -10.32
CA GLY A 218 10.01 -15.78 -11.17
C GLY A 218 9.39 -14.61 -10.41
N ALA A 219 8.19 -14.20 -10.85
CA ALA A 219 7.46 -13.08 -10.27
C ALA A 219 7.12 -13.29 -8.78
N ALA A 220 6.93 -14.53 -8.32
CA ALA A 220 6.66 -14.83 -6.91
C ALA A 220 7.88 -14.53 -6.01
N PHE A 221 9.08 -14.81 -6.52
CA PHE A 221 10.32 -14.36 -5.88
C PHE A 221 10.40 -12.84 -5.85
N GLY A 222 10.13 -12.16 -6.98
CA GLY A 222 10.16 -10.69 -7.03
C GLY A 222 9.15 -10.00 -6.11
N LEU A 223 7.96 -10.56 -5.99
CA LEU A 223 6.95 -10.16 -5.03
C LEU A 223 7.50 -10.25 -3.60
N ALA A 224 8.01 -11.42 -3.19
CA ALA A 224 8.54 -11.62 -1.85
C ALA A 224 9.82 -10.81 -1.57
N PHE A 225 10.68 -10.61 -2.58
CA PHE A 225 11.89 -9.79 -2.50
C PHE A 225 11.54 -8.33 -2.21
N SER A 226 10.42 -7.82 -2.74
CA SER A 226 9.92 -6.46 -2.47
C SER A 226 9.57 -6.23 -1.00
N PHE A 227 9.48 -7.28 -0.20
CA PHE A 227 9.28 -7.24 1.25
C PHE A 227 10.57 -7.41 2.06
N ASN A 228 11.71 -7.68 1.41
CA ASN A 228 13.01 -7.89 2.04
C ASN A 228 13.83 -6.59 2.14
N GLU A 229 13.65 -5.84 3.23
CA GLU A 229 14.42 -4.59 3.46
C GLU A 229 15.93 -4.84 3.45
N SER A 230 16.40 -5.95 4.03
CA SER A 230 17.83 -6.24 4.13
C SER A 230 18.48 -6.43 2.76
N ALA A 231 17.81 -7.15 1.86
CA ALA A 231 18.30 -7.38 0.51
C ALA A 231 18.18 -6.12 -0.36
N MET A 232 17.12 -5.32 -0.21
CA MET A 232 16.97 -4.04 -0.93
C MET A 232 18.03 -3.00 -0.51
N CYS A 233 18.43 -3.02 0.76
CA CYS A 233 19.52 -2.19 1.27
C CYS A 233 20.89 -2.65 0.78
N SER A 234 21.07 -3.96 0.58
CA SER A 234 22.30 -4.52 0.01
C SER A 234 22.45 -4.13 -1.46
N ARG A 235 23.49 -3.35 -1.78
CA ARG A 235 23.78 -2.96 -3.18
C ARG A 235 23.91 -4.17 -4.09
N GLU A 236 24.64 -5.19 -3.64
CA GLU A 236 24.91 -6.40 -4.44
C GLU A 236 23.62 -7.17 -4.73
N SER A 237 22.79 -7.41 -3.72
CA SER A 237 21.54 -8.18 -3.87
C SER A 237 20.52 -7.40 -4.69
N ARG A 238 20.48 -6.07 -4.50
CA ARG A 238 19.60 -5.17 -5.24
C ARG A 238 19.95 -5.10 -6.73
N GLU A 239 21.22 -4.85 -7.06
CA GLU A 239 21.68 -4.82 -8.47
C GLU A 239 21.43 -6.18 -9.15
N ALA A 240 21.69 -7.29 -8.44
CA ALA A 240 21.38 -8.63 -8.95
C ALA A 240 19.87 -8.84 -9.19
N PHE A 241 19.01 -8.28 -8.34
CA PHE A 241 17.57 -8.36 -8.52
C PHE A 241 17.14 -7.55 -9.74
N GLU A 242 17.61 -6.31 -9.87
CA GLU A 242 17.32 -5.41 -11.00
C GLU A 242 17.82 -5.97 -12.35
N GLU A 243 18.94 -6.72 -12.37
CA GLU A 243 19.44 -7.42 -13.56
C GLU A 243 18.51 -8.57 -14.03
N HIS A 244 17.70 -9.13 -13.13
CA HIS A 244 16.88 -10.31 -13.39
C HIS A 244 15.37 -10.06 -13.31
N ALA A 245 14.95 -8.92 -12.77
CA ALA A 245 13.56 -8.61 -12.52
C ALA A 245 12.87 -8.18 -13.82
N ASN A 246 12.04 -9.06 -14.38
CA ASN A 246 11.06 -8.66 -15.39
C ASN A 246 9.80 -8.03 -14.73
N TYR A 247 9.43 -8.40 -13.49
CA TYR A 247 8.24 -7.94 -12.73
C TYR A 247 8.40 -8.29 -11.22
N PRO A 248 7.66 -7.67 -10.26
CA PRO A 248 6.77 -6.51 -10.33
C PRO A 248 7.46 -5.19 -9.90
N LEU A 249 7.94 -4.42 -10.88
CA LEU A 249 8.66 -3.16 -10.65
C LEU A 249 7.87 -2.10 -9.85
N PRO A 250 6.54 -1.94 -9.99
CA PRO A 250 5.81 -0.89 -9.25
C PRO A 250 5.80 -1.10 -7.74
N LEU A 251 5.54 -2.33 -7.28
CA LEU A 251 5.55 -2.66 -5.85
C LEU A 251 6.97 -2.51 -5.28
N TYR A 252 7.96 -3.03 -6.00
CA TYR A 252 9.37 -2.91 -5.64
C TYR A 252 9.80 -1.43 -5.50
N ARG A 253 9.47 -0.57 -6.48
CA ARG A 253 9.79 0.87 -6.44
C ARG A 253 9.11 1.58 -5.27
N SER A 254 7.81 1.35 -5.09
CA SER A 254 7.05 1.91 -3.96
C SER A 254 7.65 1.51 -2.61
N ARG A 255 8.12 0.27 -2.49
CA ARG A 255 8.81 -0.21 -1.28
C ARG A 255 10.16 0.44 -1.09
N LEU A 256 10.95 0.56 -2.16
CA LEU A 256 12.25 1.21 -2.11
C LEU A 256 12.12 2.68 -1.70
N GLU A 257 11.08 3.39 -2.17
CA GLU A 257 10.77 4.76 -1.76
C GLU A 257 10.50 4.89 -0.27
N VAL A 258 9.72 3.96 0.31
CA VAL A 258 9.47 3.92 1.76
C VAL A 258 10.77 3.72 2.51
N ILE A 259 11.61 2.77 2.09
CA ILE A 259 12.90 2.46 2.72
C ILE A 259 13.89 3.64 2.58
N ALA A 260 13.89 4.33 1.44
CA ALA A 260 14.75 5.48 1.16
C ALA A 260 14.45 6.71 2.02
N ARG A 261 13.27 6.76 2.67
CA ARG A 261 12.98 7.78 3.69
C ARG A 261 13.92 7.63 4.89
N ARG A 262 14.20 6.37 5.29
CA ARG A 262 15.13 6.02 6.37
C ARG A 262 16.60 6.02 5.92
N TRP A 263 16.87 5.53 4.72
CA TRP A 263 18.24 5.32 4.22
C TRP A 263 18.59 6.25 3.06
N LYS A 264 19.28 7.36 3.36
CA LYS A 264 19.56 8.44 2.38
C LYS A 264 20.26 7.97 1.09
N TYR A 265 21.15 6.98 1.16
CA TYR A 265 21.89 6.50 -0.02
C TYR A 265 20.99 5.78 -1.05
N LEU A 266 19.82 5.30 -0.65
CA LEU A 266 18.86 4.71 -1.59
C LEU A 266 18.14 5.77 -2.42
N ARG A 267 18.07 7.03 -1.95
CA ARG A 267 17.46 8.13 -2.73
C ARG A 267 18.20 8.38 -4.04
N THR A 268 19.53 8.22 -4.04
CA THR A 268 20.33 8.36 -5.27
C THR A 268 20.14 7.19 -6.24
N VAL A 269 19.68 6.03 -5.76
CA VAL A 269 19.33 4.89 -6.62
C VAL A 269 18.02 5.19 -7.34
N ILE A 270 16.99 5.59 -6.59
CA ILE A 270 15.67 5.93 -7.15
C ILE A 270 15.77 7.06 -8.18
N ALA A 271 16.56 8.11 -7.88
CA ALA A 271 16.74 9.24 -8.80
C ALA A 271 17.35 8.86 -10.16
N ARG A 272 18.04 7.71 -10.28
CA ARG A 272 18.54 7.23 -11.58
C ARG A 272 17.41 6.71 -12.46
N TRP A 273 16.43 6.02 -11.88
CA TRP A 273 15.27 5.52 -12.62
C TRP A 273 14.42 6.66 -13.19
N ASP A 274 14.24 7.74 -12.43
CA ASP A 274 13.51 8.92 -12.91
C ASP A 274 14.19 9.56 -14.13
N GLN A 275 15.54 9.50 -14.20
CA GLN A 275 16.30 10.01 -15.35
C GLN A 275 16.16 9.12 -16.58
N ASP A 276 16.22 7.80 -16.40
CA ASP A 276 16.07 6.84 -17.49
C ASP A 276 14.63 6.85 -18.08
N GLU A 277 13.62 7.11 -17.24
CA GLU A 277 12.22 7.28 -17.68
C GLU A 277 11.98 8.58 -18.46
N ASP A 278 12.62 9.68 -18.05
CA ASP A 278 12.52 10.96 -18.76
C ASP A 278 13.26 10.97 -20.12
N GLU A 279 14.24 10.08 -20.30
CA GLU A 279 14.98 9.91 -21.56
C GLU A 279 14.35 8.88 -22.52
N ALA A 280 13.52 7.96 -22.01
CA ALA A 280 12.71 7.10 -22.86
C ALA A 280 11.63 7.95 -23.56
N ASP A 281 11.71 8.06 -24.89
CA ASP A 281 10.76 8.80 -25.74
C ASP A 281 9.31 8.55 -25.27
N ASP A 282 8.73 9.50 -24.53
CA ASP A 282 7.34 9.44 -24.04
C ASP A 282 6.41 10.14 -25.06
N PRO A 283 5.83 9.41 -26.03
CA PRO A 283 4.89 9.97 -27.00
C PRO A 283 3.62 10.52 -26.31
N VAL A 284 3.28 10.04 -25.11
CA VAL A 284 2.11 10.47 -24.36
C VAL A 284 2.41 11.78 -23.63
N GLY A 285 3.55 11.90 -22.95
CA GLY A 285 4.02 13.13 -22.31
C GLY A 285 4.25 14.26 -23.31
N THR A 286 4.81 13.96 -24.49
CA THR A 286 4.89 14.94 -25.58
C THR A 286 3.50 15.36 -26.09
N SER A 287 2.54 14.45 -26.15
CA SER A 287 1.14 14.77 -26.51
C SER A 287 0.44 15.63 -25.45
N LEU A 288 0.61 15.31 -24.17
CA LEU A 288 0.05 16.09 -23.06
C LEU A 288 0.66 17.49 -22.98
N ARG A 289 1.98 17.63 -23.18
CA ARG A 289 2.64 18.94 -23.28
C ARG A 289 2.11 19.76 -24.46
N ARG A 290 1.81 19.15 -25.61
CA ARG A 290 1.17 19.84 -26.74
C ARG A 290 -0.25 20.32 -26.40
N ILE A 291 -1.02 19.51 -25.67
CA ILE A 291 -2.36 19.90 -25.21
C ILE A 291 -2.28 21.07 -24.23
N ASP A 292 -1.39 21.02 -23.24
CA ASP A 292 -1.22 22.09 -22.25
C ASP A 292 -0.75 23.41 -22.89
N GLN A 293 0.17 23.33 -23.85
CA GLN A 293 0.56 24.47 -24.69
C GLN A 293 -0.61 25.02 -25.52
N GLY A 294 -1.48 24.13 -26.03
CA GLY A 294 -2.70 24.50 -26.73
C GLY A 294 -3.71 25.22 -25.83
N VAL A 295 -3.95 24.71 -24.62
CA VAL A 295 -4.85 25.31 -23.62
C VAL A 295 -4.36 26.68 -23.18
N THR A 296 -3.05 26.81 -22.92
CA THR A 296 -2.45 28.10 -22.54
C THR A 296 -2.39 29.12 -23.68
N ALA A 297 -2.30 28.67 -24.94
CA ALA A 297 -2.47 29.54 -26.10
C ALA A 297 -3.92 30.02 -26.24
N LEU A 298 -4.90 29.11 -26.15
CA LEU A 298 -6.32 29.43 -26.23
C LEU A 298 -6.76 30.40 -25.12
N ALA A 299 -6.30 30.18 -23.88
CA ALA A 299 -6.57 31.06 -22.75
C ALA A 299 -6.07 32.50 -22.99
N ARG A 300 -4.93 32.67 -23.67
CA ARG A 300 -4.41 33.98 -24.06
C ARG A 300 -5.26 34.66 -25.13
N GLU A 301 -5.75 33.91 -26.12
CA GLU A 301 -6.65 34.44 -27.15
C GLU A 301 -8.00 34.87 -26.59
N VAL A 302 -8.61 34.04 -25.74
CA VAL A 302 -9.86 34.37 -25.04
C VAL A 302 -9.70 35.65 -24.22
N ARG A 303 -8.58 35.79 -23.50
CA ARG A 303 -8.29 37.00 -22.72
C ARG A 303 -8.13 38.24 -23.62
N ARG A 304 -7.49 38.11 -24.79
CA ARG A 304 -7.39 39.22 -25.76
C ARG A 304 -8.74 39.63 -26.30
N LEU A 305 -9.58 38.67 -26.69
CA LEU A 305 -10.94 38.94 -27.19
C LEU A 305 -11.80 39.63 -26.13
N TRP A 306 -11.72 39.19 -24.88
CA TRP A 306 -12.43 39.82 -23.77
C TRP A 306 -12.03 41.29 -23.60
N TRP A 307 -10.73 41.61 -23.64
CA TRP A 307 -10.25 42.99 -23.58
C TRP A 307 -10.72 43.86 -24.75
N LEU A 308 -10.73 43.31 -25.98
CA LEU A 308 -11.27 44.01 -27.15
C LEU A 308 -12.77 44.30 -27.01
N LEU A 309 -13.53 43.36 -26.45
CA LEU A 309 -14.96 43.53 -26.20
C LEU A 309 -15.22 44.61 -25.14
N VAL A 310 -14.48 44.59 -24.03
CA VAL A 310 -14.54 45.62 -22.98
C VAL A 310 -14.18 47.01 -23.54
N ALA A 311 -13.11 47.10 -24.34
CA ALA A 311 -12.71 48.35 -24.98
C ALA A 311 -13.79 48.86 -25.96
N GLY A 312 -14.38 47.98 -26.77
CA GLY A 312 -15.46 48.32 -27.69
C GLY A 312 -16.71 48.85 -26.97
N LEU A 313 -17.11 48.21 -25.86
CA LEU A 313 -18.22 48.67 -25.03
C LEU A 313 -17.94 50.04 -24.39
N ALA A 314 -16.71 50.29 -23.93
CA ALA A 314 -16.32 51.58 -23.38
C ALA A 314 -16.40 52.71 -24.43
N VAL A 315 -15.97 52.45 -25.66
CA VAL A 315 -16.09 53.39 -26.79
C VAL A 315 -17.56 53.68 -27.13
N LEU A 316 -18.41 52.65 -27.21
CA LEU A 316 -19.85 52.80 -27.45
C LEU A 316 -20.52 53.65 -26.35
N ALA A 317 -20.23 53.37 -25.08
CA ALA A 317 -20.76 54.14 -23.95
C ALA A 317 -20.31 55.61 -23.98
N TRP A 318 -19.09 55.89 -24.45
CA TRP A 318 -18.59 57.25 -24.63
C TRP A 318 -19.31 57.99 -25.77
N ILE A 319 -19.57 57.31 -26.89
CA ILE A 319 -20.32 57.87 -28.04
C ILE A 319 -21.76 58.22 -27.62
N VAL A 320 -22.46 57.33 -26.91
CA VAL A 320 -23.86 57.54 -26.48
C VAL A 320 -24.01 58.69 -25.48
N ARG A 321 -22.93 59.04 -24.75
CA ARG A 321 -22.94 60.18 -23.81
C ARG A 321 -22.72 61.55 -24.46
N ARG A 322 -22.31 61.59 -25.73
CA ARG A 322 -22.14 62.84 -26.49
C ARG A 322 -23.41 63.20 -27.24
#